data_AF-A0AB39J5Q3-F1
#
_entry.id   AF-A0AB39J5Q3-F1
#
_cell.length_a   1.000
_cell.length_b   1.000
_cell.length_c   1.000
_cell.angle_alpha   90.00
_cell.angle_beta   90.00
_cell.angle_gamma   90.00
#
_symmetry.space_group_name_H-M   'P 1'
#
loop_
_entity.id
_entity.type
_entity.pdbx_description
1 polymer ?
#
loop_
_entity_poly.entity_id
_entity_poly.type
_entity_poly.pdbx_seq_one_letter_code
_entity_poly.pdbx_strand_id
1 'polypeptide(L)'
;MSELRVMIVLVSLLLACFGALKIKSFMSWRDTFLGIGAIFIGFVIVCYGDSTMFTGVMIEMFVIASMTLVAFRLIHMRWGMENYDSVRYYRITMNRKQKIILAIVLVTLIGGLFGLSYWTKHNRNIKNTRNQSQIMSEAAKFKSEYPRVAANNRFVYASDKEVLDIFDNGSGVVFLGFPQCPWCQRLSEYVDQAARAESIDKIYYLNIRDARASNSEVYQKLVKKLEPYLDKDDNNKPRIFVPDVSIVKNGKIIGRYKEESTGDDNITPDKYWTGERIERALSQLRGFMSQLK
;
A
#
# COMPACT_ATOMS: atom_id res chain seq x y z
N MET A 1 14.36 11.45 -4.04
CA MET A 1 13.88 12.85 -3.88
C MET A 1 12.48 12.79 -3.30
N SER A 2 12.24 13.41 -2.14
CA SER A 2 10.94 13.34 -1.47
C SER A 2 9.85 14.00 -2.33
N GLU A 3 8.64 13.44 -2.35
CA GLU A 3 7.50 13.98 -3.12
C GLU A 3 7.21 15.44 -2.80
N LEU A 4 7.55 15.87 -1.58
CA LEU A 4 7.48 17.26 -1.13
C LEU A 4 8.36 18.21 -1.97
N ARG A 5 9.57 17.79 -2.37
CA ARG A 5 10.45 18.62 -3.22
C ARG A 5 9.89 18.76 -4.64
N VAL A 6 9.26 17.70 -5.16
CA VAL A 6 8.64 17.71 -6.49
C VAL A 6 7.41 18.63 -6.49
N MET A 7 6.59 18.59 -5.44
CA MET A 7 5.47 19.53 -5.29
C MET A 7 5.92 20.98 -5.15
N ILE A 8 6.96 21.27 -4.36
CA ILE A 8 7.46 22.65 -4.17
C ILE A 8 7.97 23.22 -5.50
N VAL A 9 8.66 22.42 -6.32
CA VAL A 9 9.16 22.83 -7.64
C VAL A 9 8.01 23.07 -8.61
N LEU A 10 6.99 22.20 -8.63
CA LEU A 10 5.79 22.37 -9.46
C LEU A 10 4.99 23.61 -9.09
N VAL A 11 4.82 23.90 -7.79
CA VAL A 11 4.13 25.10 -7.30
C VAL A 11 4.91 26.36 -7.67
N SER A 12 6.25 26.32 -7.58
CA SER A 12 7.12 27.43 -7.97
C SER A 12 7.06 27.68 -9.48
N LEU A 13 7.00 26.63 -10.30
CA LEU A 13 6.85 26.72 -11.75
C LEU A 13 5.48 27.31 -12.14
N LEU A 14 4.41 26.88 -11.46
CA LEU A 14 3.06 27.39 -11.65
C LEU A 14 2.94 28.89 -11.27
N LEU A 15 3.59 29.31 -10.19
CA LEU A 15 3.65 30.70 -9.77
C LEU A 15 4.43 31.57 -10.76
N ALA A 16 5.53 31.05 -11.32
CA ALA A 16 6.29 31.73 -12.37
C ALA A 16 5.47 31.88 -13.66
N CYS A 17 4.71 30.86 -14.06
CA CYS A 17 3.74 30.95 -15.17
C CYS A 17 2.64 31.98 -14.90
N PHE A 18 2.18 32.12 -13.65
CA PHE A 18 1.21 33.15 -13.24
C PHE A 18 1.78 34.57 -13.36
N GLY A 19 3.06 34.76 -13.00
CA GLY A 19 3.77 36.03 -13.17
C GLY A 19 3.90 36.44 -14.64
N ALA A 20 4.22 35.48 -15.52
CA ALA A 20 4.30 35.71 -16.97
C ALA A 20 2.92 36.03 -17.59
N LEU A 21 1.83 35.46 -17.07
CA LEU A 21 0.46 35.72 -17.53
C LEU A 21 -0.08 37.10 -17.13
N LYS A 22 0.46 37.72 -16.07
CA LYS A 22 0.06 39.07 -15.62
C LYS A 22 0.66 40.19 -16.48
N ILE A 23 1.68 39.90 -17.28
CA ILE A 23 2.25 40.82 -18.28
C ILE A 23 1.39 40.73 -19.54
N LYS A 24 0.15 41.22 -19.45
CA LYS A 24 -0.76 41.29 -20.58
C LYS A 24 -0.73 42.69 -21.18
N SER A 25 0.29 42.92 -21.98
CA SER A 25 0.18 43.75 -23.17
C SER A 25 1.25 43.26 -24.12
N PHE A 26 0.89 42.93 -25.37
CA PHE A 26 1.83 42.79 -26.49
C PHE A 26 2.47 41.43 -26.87
N MET A 27 1.83 40.27 -26.68
CA MET A 27 2.29 39.03 -27.35
C MET A 27 1.14 38.26 -28.03
N SER A 28 1.39 37.79 -29.26
CA SER A 28 0.45 36.96 -30.01
C SER A 28 0.42 35.54 -29.46
N TRP A 29 -0.76 34.91 -29.51
CA TRP A 29 -1.04 33.61 -28.89
C TRP A 29 -0.17 32.46 -29.41
N ARG A 30 0.37 32.57 -30.62
CA ARG A 30 1.35 31.62 -31.19
C ARG A 30 2.66 31.64 -30.41
N ASP A 31 3.07 32.83 -29.97
CA ASP A 31 4.36 33.07 -29.34
C ASP A 31 4.32 32.66 -27.86
N THR A 32 3.15 32.70 -27.21
CA THR A 32 2.93 32.15 -25.87
C THR A 32 2.98 30.61 -25.84
N PHE A 33 2.41 29.94 -26.84
CA PHE A 33 2.47 28.47 -26.95
C PHE A 33 3.88 27.97 -27.27
N LEU A 34 4.58 28.66 -28.17
CA LEU A 34 5.97 28.37 -28.48
C LEU A 34 6.87 28.66 -27.27
N GLY A 35 6.61 29.73 -26.52
CA GLY A 35 7.34 30.08 -25.30
C GLY A 35 7.18 29.05 -24.18
N ILE A 36 5.95 28.63 -23.87
CA ILE A 36 5.69 27.61 -22.84
C ILE A 36 6.26 26.25 -23.27
N GLY A 37 6.11 25.88 -24.55
CA GLY A 37 6.69 24.66 -25.10
C GLY A 37 8.21 24.64 -25.03
N ALA A 38 8.88 25.75 -25.36
CA ALA A 38 10.34 25.88 -25.31
C ALA A 38 10.88 25.85 -23.86
N ILE A 39 10.19 26.47 -22.91
CA ILE A 39 10.56 26.42 -21.48
C ILE A 39 10.42 24.99 -20.94
N PHE A 40 9.38 24.25 -21.35
CA PHE A 40 9.20 22.86 -20.95
C PHE A 40 10.23 21.92 -21.57
N ILE A 41 10.55 22.09 -22.86
CA ILE A 41 11.61 21.32 -23.53
C ILE A 41 12.97 21.61 -22.89
N GLY A 42 13.27 22.87 -22.57
CA GLY A 42 14.48 23.25 -21.84
C GLY A 42 14.55 22.63 -20.45
N PHE A 43 13.44 22.60 -19.71
CA PHE A 43 13.36 21.96 -18.39
C PHE A 43 13.56 20.44 -18.45
N VAL A 44 13.01 19.76 -19.47
CA VAL A 44 13.22 18.32 -19.69
C VAL A 44 14.68 18.02 -20.02
N ILE A 45 15.33 18.84 -20.84
CA ILE A 45 16.75 18.68 -21.20
C ILE A 45 17.66 18.92 -19.98
N VAL A 46 17.39 19.97 -19.19
CA VAL A 46 18.22 20.34 -18.04
C VAL A 46 18.05 19.39 -16.86
N CYS A 47 16.84 18.88 -16.62
CA CYS A 47 16.59 17.99 -15.49
C CYS A 47 16.86 16.50 -15.79
N TYR A 48 16.86 16.10 -17.08
CA TYR A 48 16.85 14.67 -17.46
C TYR A 48 17.73 14.35 -18.67
N GLY A 49 18.78 15.13 -18.94
CA GLY A 49 19.76 14.91 -20.02
C GLY A 49 20.60 13.63 -19.93
N ASP A 50 20.24 12.64 -19.10
CA ASP A 50 20.85 11.31 -19.09
C ASP A 50 19.81 10.22 -19.42
N SER A 51 20.05 9.57 -20.55
CA SER A 51 19.06 8.94 -21.43
C SER A 51 18.66 7.51 -21.02
N THR A 52 18.20 7.28 -19.79
CA THR A 52 17.86 5.89 -19.35
C THR A 52 16.53 5.68 -18.64
N MET A 53 15.69 6.71 -18.44
CA MET A 53 14.36 6.54 -17.83
C MET A 53 13.21 6.80 -18.82
N PHE A 54 13.11 5.98 -19.86
CA PHE A 54 11.91 5.92 -20.70
C PHE A 54 11.11 4.65 -20.39
N THR A 55 10.36 4.64 -19.28
CA THR A 55 9.33 3.61 -19.04
C THR A 55 8.04 4.24 -18.50
N GLY A 56 6.89 3.79 -19.04
CA GLY A 56 5.50 3.90 -18.55
C GLY A 56 5.00 5.25 -18.03
N VAL A 57 5.59 5.73 -16.94
CA VAL A 57 5.20 6.92 -16.17
C VAL A 57 5.23 8.20 -17.02
N MET A 58 6.15 8.28 -17.99
CA MET A 58 6.29 9.44 -18.89
C MET A 58 5.10 9.63 -19.82
N ILE A 59 4.45 8.55 -20.27
CA ILE A 59 3.24 8.64 -21.10
C ILE A 59 2.07 9.13 -20.24
N GLU A 60 1.94 8.61 -19.02
CA GLU A 60 0.88 9.01 -18.09
C GLU A 60 1.00 10.49 -17.70
N MET A 61 2.21 10.98 -17.39
CA MET A 61 2.43 12.39 -17.09
C MET A 61 2.18 13.30 -18.30
N PHE A 62 2.52 12.86 -19.52
CA PHE A 62 2.22 13.60 -20.75
C PHE A 62 0.71 13.67 -21.03
N VAL A 63 -0.02 12.57 -20.81
CA VAL A 63 -1.49 12.52 -20.92
C VAL A 63 -2.14 13.43 -19.87
N ILE A 64 -1.66 13.40 -18.62
CA ILE A 64 -2.20 14.27 -17.55
C ILE A 64 -1.91 15.74 -17.84
N ALA A 65 -0.70 16.10 -18.28
CA ALA A 65 -0.31 17.47 -18.62
C ALA A 65 -1.11 18.03 -19.82
N SER A 66 -1.31 17.21 -20.86
CA SER A 66 -2.13 17.58 -22.01
C SER A 66 -3.62 17.70 -21.65
N MET A 67 -4.15 16.79 -20.82
CA MET A 67 -5.53 16.87 -20.33
C MET A 67 -5.76 18.06 -19.38
N THR A 68 -4.80 18.42 -18.54
CA THR A 68 -4.89 19.61 -17.66
C THR A 68 -4.82 20.90 -18.46
N LEU A 69 -4.00 20.99 -19.51
CA LEU A 69 -4.02 22.12 -20.46
C LEU A 69 -5.36 22.24 -21.19
N VAL A 70 -5.95 21.11 -21.63
CA VAL A 70 -7.28 21.09 -22.27
C VAL A 70 -8.37 21.48 -21.26
N ALA A 71 -8.32 20.97 -20.03
CA ALA A 71 -9.26 21.31 -18.96
C ALA A 71 -9.15 22.79 -18.57
N PHE A 72 -7.93 23.33 -18.45
CA PHE A 72 -7.68 24.74 -18.20
C PHE A 72 -8.23 25.61 -19.34
N ARG A 73 -8.09 25.18 -20.61
CA ARG A 73 -8.71 25.85 -21.75
C ARG A 73 -10.23 25.78 -21.69
N LEU A 74 -10.83 24.66 -21.28
CA LEU A 74 -12.28 24.52 -21.11
C LEU A 74 -12.80 25.38 -19.96
N ILE A 75 -12.06 25.49 -18.85
CA ILE A 75 -12.40 26.30 -17.68
C ILE A 75 -12.20 27.80 -17.97
N HIS A 76 -11.16 28.18 -18.70
CA HIS A 76 -10.97 29.56 -19.15
C HIS A 76 -11.97 29.95 -20.25
N MET A 77 -12.37 29.02 -21.11
CA MET A 77 -13.53 29.22 -21.98
C MET A 77 -14.82 29.32 -21.16
N ARG A 78 -14.96 28.57 -20.06
CA ARG A 78 -16.11 28.66 -19.14
C ARG A 78 -16.18 30.00 -18.38
N TRP A 79 -15.04 30.53 -17.94
CA TRP A 79 -14.95 31.86 -17.30
C TRP A 79 -15.02 33.03 -18.29
N GLY A 80 -14.74 32.79 -19.57
CA GLY A 80 -15.06 33.73 -20.67
C GLY A 80 -16.49 33.59 -21.20
N MET A 81 -17.31 32.71 -20.63
CA MET A 81 -18.70 32.46 -21.03
C MET A 81 -19.65 32.80 -19.89
N GLU A 82 -19.66 34.07 -19.52
CA GLU A 82 -20.72 34.64 -18.69
C GLU A 82 -22.05 34.80 -19.46
N ASN A 83 -22.10 34.40 -20.75
CA ASN A 83 -23.31 34.45 -21.58
C ASN A 83 -23.66 33.09 -22.19
N TYR A 84 -24.94 32.70 -22.03
CA TYR A 84 -25.59 31.53 -22.63
C TYR A 84 -25.52 31.51 -24.18
N ASP A 85 -25.21 32.66 -24.81
CA ASP A 85 -25.16 32.85 -26.26
C ASP A 85 -23.93 32.24 -26.96
N SER A 86 -22.83 31.98 -26.25
CA SER A 86 -21.58 31.44 -26.82
C SER A 86 -21.72 30.01 -27.36
N VAL A 87 -22.53 29.18 -26.71
CA VAL A 87 -22.84 27.80 -27.14
C VAL A 87 -23.73 27.81 -28.39
N ARG A 88 -24.61 28.82 -28.51
CA ARG A 88 -25.45 29.04 -29.70
C ARG A 88 -24.61 29.60 -30.86
N TYR A 89 -23.64 30.47 -30.58
CA TYR A 89 -22.72 31.02 -31.58
C TYR A 89 -21.83 29.97 -32.23
N TYR A 90 -21.26 29.04 -31.45
CA TYR A 90 -20.45 27.93 -31.98
C TYR A 90 -21.27 26.93 -32.81
N ARG A 91 -22.57 26.77 -32.50
CA ARG A 91 -23.49 25.93 -33.27
C ARG A 91 -23.75 26.48 -34.69
N ILE A 92 -23.76 27.80 -34.83
CA ILE A 92 -24.09 28.55 -36.06
C ILE A 92 -22.87 28.74 -36.97
N THR A 93 -21.66 28.91 -36.41
CA THR A 93 -20.44 29.25 -37.17
C THR A 93 -19.58 28.05 -37.62
N MET A 94 -19.74 26.87 -37.00
CA MET A 94 -18.97 25.68 -37.38
C MET A 94 -19.44 25.05 -38.70
N ASN A 95 -18.50 24.88 -39.63
CA ASN A 95 -18.73 24.19 -40.90
C ASN A 95 -18.99 22.69 -40.69
N ARG A 96 -19.71 22.06 -41.64
CA ARG A 96 -20.11 20.64 -41.57
C ARG A 96 -18.91 19.70 -41.31
N LYS A 97 -17.74 20.00 -41.88
CA LYS A 97 -16.48 19.26 -41.67
C LYS A 97 -15.97 19.36 -40.23
N GLN A 98 -16.07 20.51 -39.58
CA GLN A 98 -15.62 20.71 -38.19
C GLN A 98 -16.51 19.99 -37.18
N LYS A 99 -17.83 19.92 -37.45
CA LYS A 99 -18.78 19.15 -36.62
C LYS A 99 -18.46 17.65 -36.63
N ILE A 100 -18.07 17.11 -37.80
CA ILE A 100 -17.68 15.71 -37.94
C ILE A 100 -16.39 15.41 -37.18
N ILE A 101 -15.36 16.27 -37.29
CA ILE A 101 -14.09 16.11 -36.57
C ILE A 101 -14.33 16.10 -35.06
N LEU A 102 -15.14 17.03 -34.54
CA LEU A 102 -15.47 17.08 -33.11
C LEU A 102 -16.16 15.80 -32.62
N ALA A 103 -17.10 15.26 -33.41
CA ALA A 103 -17.79 14.01 -33.06
C ALA A 103 -16.84 12.81 -33.01
N ILE A 104 -15.93 12.69 -33.98
CA ILE A 104 -14.92 11.61 -34.00
C ILE A 104 -14.01 11.69 -32.77
N VAL A 105 -13.54 12.89 -32.43
CA VAL A 105 -12.70 13.11 -31.23
C VAL A 105 -13.46 12.75 -29.95
N LEU A 106 -14.76 13.05 -29.88
CA LEU A 106 -15.57 12.71 -28.71
C LEU A 106 -15.76 11.19 -28.58
N VAL A 107 -15.99 10.49 -29.70
CA VAL A 107 -16.14 9.03 -29.72
C VAL A 107 -14.84 8.32 -29.36
N THR A 108 -13.69 8.80 -29.85
CA THR A 108 -12.38 8.22 -29.49
C THR A 108 -12.02 8.47 -28.04
N LEU A 109 -12.35 9.64 -27.48
CA LEU A 109 -12.19 9.93 -26.05
C LEU A 109 -13.03 9.00 -25.18
N ILE A 110 -14.31 8.82 -25.53
CA ILE A 110 -15.22 7.92 -24.81
C ILE A 110 -14.74 6.46 -24.91
N GLY A 111 -14.38 6.00 -26.11
CA GLY A 111 -13.85 4.65 -26.34
C GLY A 111 -12.55 4.39 -25.58
N GLY A 112 -11.64 5.37 -25.53
CA GLY A 112 -10.41 5.30 -24.75
C GLY A 112 -10.65 5.19 -23.24
N LEU A 113 -11.60 5.97 -22.70
CA LEU A 113 -12.02 5.90 -21.29
C LEU A 113 -12.63 4.52 -20.95
N PHE A 114 -13.51 4.00 -21.80
CA PHE A 114 -14.08 2.67 -21.61
C PHE A 114 -13.01 1.57 -21.68
N GLY A 115 -12.11 1.61 -22.67
CA GLY A 115 -11.01 0.66 -22.80
C GLY A 115 -10.07 0.67 -21.59
N LEU A 116 -9.70 1.84 -21.08
CA LEU A 116 -8.87 1.99 -19.90
C LEU A 116 -9.58 1.45 -18.64
N SER A 117 -10.87 1.74 -18.47
CA SER A 117 -11.65 1.22 -17.34
C SER A 117 -11.76 -0.31 -17.35
N TYR A 118 -11.94 -0.91 -18.53
CA TYR A 118 -12.02 -2.36 -18.69
C TYR A 118 -10.66 -3.01 -18.43
N TRP A 119 -9.58 -2.45 -19.00
CA TRP A 119 -8.22 -2.95 -18.82
C TRP A 119 -7.77 -2.89 -17.36
N THR A 120 -8.01 -1.78 -16.67
CA THR A 120 -7.68 -1.64 -15.23
C THR A 120 -8.47 -2.63 -14.37
N LYS A 121 -9.78 -2.82 -14.63
CA LYS A 121 -10.60 -3.80 -13.92
C LYS A 121 -10.13 -5.24 -14.19
N HIS A 122 -9.82 -5.58 -15.43
CA HIS A 122 -9.34 -6.91 -15.82
C HIS A 122 -8.00 -7.24 -15.15
N ASN A 123 -7.04 -6.30 -15.17
CA ASN A 123 -5.73 -6.51 -14.55
C ASN A 123 -5.81 -6.64 -13.02
N ARG A 124 -6.72 -5.91 -12.36
CA ARG A 124 -6.99 -6.09 -10.92
C ARG A 124 -7.52 -7.49 -10.61
N ASN A 125 -8.47 -8.00 -11.41
CA ASN A 125 -9.00 -9.35 -11.21
C ASN A 125 -7.90 -10.41 -11.34
N ILE A 126 -7.01 -10.30 -12.32
CA ILE A 126 -5.86 -11.23 -12.46
C ILE A 126 -4.98 -11.20 -11.21
N LYS A 127 -4.63 -10.02 -10.70
CA LYS A 127 -3.83 -9.88 -9.47
C LYS A 127 -4.54 -10.50 -8.27
N ASN A 128 -5.84 -10.28 -8.12
CA ASN A 128 -6.62 -10.86 -7.03
C ASN A 128 -6.66 -12.40 -7.11
N THR A 129 -6.86 -12.97 -8.30
CA THR A 129 -6.83 -14.42 -8.49
C THR A 129 -5.47 -15.01 -8.14
N ARG A 130 -4.37 -14.38 -8.58
CA ARG A 130 -3.00 -14.82 -8.23
C ARG A 130 -2.77 -14.75 -6.71
N ASN A 131 -3.11 -13.63 -6.09
CA ASN A 131 -2.98 -13.45 -4.64
C ASN A 131 -3.80 -14.51 -3.88
N GLN A 132 -5.03 -14.78 -4.31
CA GLN A 132 -5.88 -15.80 -3.68
C GLN A 132 -5.29 -17.20 -3.85
N SER A 133 -4.75 -17.52 -5.03
CA SER A 133 -4.10 -18.81 -5.28
C SER A 133 -2.83 -18.99 -4.44
N GLN A 134 -2.05 -17.92 -4.26
CA GLN A 134 -0.87 -17.90 -3.41
C GLN A 134 -1.25 -18.06 -1.94
N ILE A 135 -2.25 -17.33 -1.46
CA ILE A 135 -2.76 -17.45 -0.08
C ILE A 135 -3.25 -18.87 0.18
N MET A 136 -3.98 -19.49 -0.77
CA MET A 136 -4.42 -20.88 -0.63
C MET A 136 -3.22 -21.85 -0.55
N SER A 137 -2.19 -21.62 -1.37
CA SER A 137 -0.94 -22.40 -1.34
C SER A 137 -0.19 -22.25 -0.01
N GLU A 138 -0.06 -21.02 0.49
CA GLU A 138 0.59 -20.72 1.75
C GLU A 138 -0.19 -21.26 2.95
N ALA A 139 -1.52 -21.16 2.95
CA ALA A 139 -2.38 -21.73 3.97
C ALA A 139 -2.25 -23.27 4.01
N ALA A 140 -2.20 -23.93 2.85
CA ALA A 140 -1.98 -25.38 2.77
C ALA A 140 -0.60 -25.78 3.31
N LYS A 141 0.45 -25.02 2.98
CA LYS A 141 1.80 -25.22 3.54
C LYS A 141 1.82 -25.00 5.05
N PHE A 142 1.23 -23.92 5.53
CA PHE A 142 1.20 -23.64 6.97
C PHE A 142 0.41 -24.72 7.73
N LYS A 143 -0.70 -25.21 7.17
CA LYS A 143 -1.49 -26.31 7.74
C LYS A 143 -0.71 -27.62 7.86
N SER A 144 0.22 -27.90 6.95
CA SER A 144 1.07 -29.10 7.03
C SER A 144 2.11 -28.98 8.15
N GLU A 145 2.63 -27.77 8.39
CA GLU A 145 3.55 -27.47 9.50
C GLU A 145 2.82 -27.33 10.86
N TYR A 146 1.58 -26.85 10.86
CA TYR A 146 0.72 -26.60 12.03
C TYR A 146 -0.65 -27.28 11.88
N PRO A 147 -0.78 -28.58 12.20
CA PRO A 147 -1.97 -29.36 11.87
C PRO A 147 -3.27 -28.94 12.57
N ARG A 148 -3.26 -28.04 13.53
CA ARG A 148 -4.46 -27.63 14.28
C ARG A 148 -5.23 -26.46 13.65
N VAL A 149 -4.60 -25.67 12.79
CA VAL A 149 -5.27 -24.54 12.13
C VAL A 149 -6.27 -25.00 11.07
N ALA A 150 -7.13 -24.10 10.59
CA ALA A 150 -8.03 -24.41 9.48
C ALA A 150 -7.29 -24.62 8.14
N ALA A 151 -7.90 -25.36 7.20
CA ALA A 151 -7.31 -25.54 5.87
C ALA A 151 -7.14 -24.21 5.11
N ASN A 152 -8.07 -23.28 5.31
CA ASN A 152 -8.05 -21.91 4.78
C ASN A 152 -7.57 -20.88 5.83
N ASN A 153 -6.59 -21.26 6.65
CA ASN A 153 -6.05 -20.38 7.69
C ASN A 153 -5.48 -19.07 7.11
N ARG A 154 -5.35 -18.06 7.96
CA ARG A 154 -4.91 -16.70 7.56
C ARG A 154 -3.39 -16.52 7.55
N PHE A 155 -2.59 -17.56 7.77
CA PHE A 155 -1.14 -17.42 7.82
C PHE A 155 -0.53 -17.26 6.42
N VAL A 156 0.38 -16.29 6.31
CA VAL A 156 1.20 -16.03 5.13
C VAL A 156 2.67 -16.01 5.52
N TYR A 157 3.54 -16.59 4.70
CA TYR A 157 4.97 -16.63 5.00
C TYR A 157 5.57 -15.26 4.68
N ALA A 158 6.09 -14.58 5.70
CA ALA A 158 6.73 -13.29 5.57
C ALA A 158 8.25 -13.45 5.55
N SER A 159 8.91 -12.63 4.73
CA SER A 159 10.36 -12.44 4.82
C SER A 159 10.74 -11.59 6.03
N ASP A 160 12.01 -11.71 6.43
CA ASP A 160 12.64 -10.87 7.45
C ASP A 160 12.37 -9.38 7.25
N LYS A 161 12.49 -8.92 6.00
CA LYS A 161 12.23 -7.53 5.63
C LYS A 161 10.78 -7.14 5.81
N GLU A 162 9.84 -7.97 5.34
CA GLU A 162 8.41 -7.67 5.48
C GLU A 162 7.99 -7.54 6.94
N VAL A 163 8.49 -8.42 7.81
CA VAL A 163 8.21 -8.33 9.25
C VAL A 163 8.79 -7.04 9.84
N LEU A 164 10.04 -6.69 9.50
CA LEU A 164 10.65 -5.44 9.96
C LEU A 164 9.87 -4.21 9.47
N ASP A 165 9.46 -4.19 8.20
CA ASP A 165 8.68 -3.11 7.59
C ASP A 165 7.32 -2.94 8.29
N ILE A 166 6.68 -4.04 8.73
CA ILE A 166 5.46 -3.97 9.55
C ILE A 166 5.73 -3.27 10.87
N PHE A 167 6.79 -3.65 11.58
CA PHE A 167 7.15 -2.98 12.84
C PHE A 167 7.70 -1.57 12.67
N ASP A 168 8.19 -1.19 11.49
CA ASP A 168 8.64 0.18 11.22
C ASP A 168 7.47 1.11 10.94
N ASN A 169 6.59 0.74 10.00
CA ASN A 169 5.54 1.64 9.52
C ASN A 169 4.22 0.95 9.13
N GLY A 170 4.19 -0.39 9.10
CA GLY A 170 3.04 -1.14 8.61
C GLY A 170 1.98 -1.42 9.67
N SER A 171 0.95 -2.16 9.25
CA SER A 171 -0.10 -2.66 10.13
C SER A 171 -0.35 -4.13 9.83
N GLY A 172 -0.55 -4.94 10.87
CA GLY A 172 -0.81 -6.36 10.71
C GLY A 172 -0.63 -7.16 11.99
N VAL A 173 -0.97 -8.44 11.91
CA VAL A 173 -0.69 -9.43 12.95
C VAL A 173 0.59 -10.17 12.57
N VAL A 174 1.59 -10.15 13.44
CA VAL A 174 2.86 -10.86 13.26
C VAL A 174 2.90 -12.04 14.23
N PHE A 175 3.21 -13.22 13.71
CA PHE A 175 3.45 -14.45 14.49
C PHE A 175 4.89 -14.89 14.31
N LEU A 176 5.66 -14.90 15.40
CA LEU A 176 7.03 -15.41 15.42
C LEU A 176 7.04 -16.77 16.14
N GLY A 177 7.51 -17.80 15.45
CA GLY A 177 7.51 -19.16 15.99
C GLY A 177 8.32 -20.12 15.13
N PHE A 178 8.13 -21.42 15.32
CA PHE A 178 8.63 -22.46 14.43
C PHE A 178 7.88 -23.78 14.66
N PRO A 179 7.80 -24.68 13.66
CA PRO A 179 6.90 -25.84 13.72
C PRO A 179 7.23 -26.82 14.85
N GLN A 180 8.50 -26.90 15.28
CA GLN A 180 8.94 -27.81 16.34
C GLN A 180 8.57 -27.32 17.76
N CYS A 181 8.03 -26.11 17.91
CA CYS A 181 7.65 -25.52 19.19
C CYS A 181 6.23 -25.99 19.59
N PRO A 182 6.07 -26.79 20.66
CA PRO A 182 4.76 -27.32 21.07
C PRO A 182 3.75 -26.24 21.48
N TRP A 183 4.25 -25.15 22.09
CA TRP A 183 3.44 -23.98 22.44
C TRP A 183 2.91 -23.25 21.19
N CYS A 184 3.76 -23.12 20.18
CA CYS A 184 3.43 -22.51 18.90
C CYS A 184 2.39 -23.35 18.13
N GLN A 185 2.46 -24.68 18.24
CA GLN A 185 1.48 -25.61 17.68
C GLN A 185 0.06 -25.37 18.21
N ARG A 186 -0.06 -25.01 19.49
CA ARG A 186 -1.35 -24.73 20.11
C ARG A 186 -1.83 -23.31 19.86
N LEU A 187 -0.97 -22.32 20.07
CA LEU A 187 -1.40 -20.93 19.95
C LEU A 187 -1.79 -20.56 18.52
N SER A 188 -1.17 -21.15 17.49
CA SER A 188 -1.48 -20.85 16.09
C SER A 188 -2.95 -21.11 15.74
N GLU A 189 -3.57 -22.13 16.35
CA GLU A 189 -4.99 -22.43 16.21
C GLU A 189 -5.87 -21.26 16.66
N TYR A 190 -5.59 -20.70 17.84
CA TYR A 190 -6.39 -19.63 18.44
C TYR A 190 -6.12 -18.28 17.78
N VAL A 191 -4.90 -18.04 17.29
CA VAL A 191 -4.58 -16.85 16.48
C VAL A 191 -5.35 -16.88 15.17
N ASP A 192 -5.42 -18.03 14.48
CA ASP A 192 -6.22 -18.18 13.26
C ASP A 192 -7.73 -18.00 13.52
N GLN A 193 -8.25 -18.57 14.62
CA GLN A 193 -9.65 -18.37 15.01
C GLN A 193 -9.97 -16.89 15.27
N ALA A 194 -9.12 -16.20 16.05
CA ALA A 194 -9.28 -14.77 16.33
C ALA A 194 -9.20 -13.91 15.07
N ALA A 195 -8.23 -14.19 14.19
CA ALA A 195 -8.07 -13.48 12.93
C ALA A 195 -9.31 -13.63 12.04
N ARG A 196 -9.87 -14.85 11.93
CA ARG A 196 -11.11 -15.08 11.18
C ARG A 196 -12.30 -14.35 11.79
N ALA A 197 -12.45 -14.38 13.11
CA ALA A 197 -13.53 -13.68 13.80
C ALA A 197 -13.49 -12.16 13.57
N GLU A 198 -12.28 -11.58 13.54
CA GLU A 198 -12.09 -10.15 13.31
C GLU A 198 -11.87 -9.78 11.84
N SER A 199 -12.09 -10.69 10.89
CA SER A 199 -11.91 -10.43 9.45
C SER A 199 -10.51 -9.91 9.10
N ILE A 200 -9.49 -10.40 9.80
CA ILE A 200 -8.09 -10.13 9.48
C ILE A 200 -7.70 -11.01 8.29
N ASP A 201 -7.26 -10.37 7.20
CA ASP A 201 -6.95 -11.06 5.96
C ASP A 201 -5.68 -11.93 6.06
N LYS A 202 -4.69 -11.46 6.82
CA LYS A 202 -3.34 -12.04 6.87
C LYS A 202 -2.73 -12.00 8.28
N ILE A 203 -2.13 -13.11 8.66
CA ILE A 203 -1.21 -13.25 9.79
C ILE A 203 0.19 -13.49 9.21
N TYR A 204 1.10 -12.55 9.40
CA TYR A 204 2.47 -12.63 8.90
C TYR A 204 3.30 -13.56 9.78
N TYR A 205 3.59 -14.75 9.25
CA TYR A 205 4.39 -15.76 9.93
C TYR A 205 5.86 -15.63 9.56
N LEU A 206 6.73 -15.60 10.56
CA LEU A 206 8.17 -15.74 10.38
C LEU A 206 8.72 -16.85 11.27
N ASN A 207 9.44 -17.78 10.65
CA ASN A 207 10.19 -18.79 11.37
C ASN A 207 11.51 -18.19 11.88
N ILE A 208 11.59 -17.91 13.17
CA ILE A 208 12.76 -17.25 13.75
C ILE A 208 13.82 -18.22 14.29
N ARG A 209 13.64 -19.55 14.13
CA ARG A 209 14.50 -20.55 14.79
C ARG A 209 15.97 -20.35 14.43
N ASP A 210 16.25 -20.28 13.13
CA ASP A 210 17.62 -20.24 12.62
C ASP A 210 18.23 -18.84 12.80
N ALA A 211 17.44 -17.77 12.61
CA ALA A 211 17.83 -16.39 12.90
C ALA A 211 18.19 -16.18 14.38
N ARG A 212 17.42 -16.78 15.29
CA ARG A 212 17.69 -16.77 16.74
C ARG A 212 18.93 -17.59 17.10
N ALA A 213 19.09 -18.78 16.53
CA ALA A 213 20.24 -19.66 16.81
C ALA A 213 21.58 -19.04 16.36
N SER A 214 21.57 -18.40 15.18
CA SER A 214 22.74 -17.70 14.62
C SER A 214 22.91 -16.27 15.16
N ASN A 215 21.95 -15.77 15.95
CA ASN A 215 21.88 -14.36 16.37
C ASN A 215 22.06 -13.38 15.20
N SER A 216 21.33 -13.61 14.10
CA SER A 216 21.46 -12.85 12.86
C SER A 216 21.15 -11.35 13.03
N GLU A 217 21.60 -10.52 12.09
CA GLU A 217 21.32 -9.08 12.11
C GLU A 217 19.82 -8.79 12.16
N VAL A 218 19.02 -9.58 11.44
CA VAL A 218 17.55 -9.48 11.48
C VAL A 218 17.01 -9.78 12.87
N TYR A 219 17.47 -10.87 13.50
CA TYR A 219 17.03 -11.22 14.85
C TYR A 219 17.37 -10.11 15.85
N GLN A 220 18.57 -9.52 15.77
CA GLN A 220 18.96 -8.40 16.61
C GLN A 220 18.07 -7.16 16.40
N LYS A 221 17.70 -6.84 15.15
CA LYS A 221 16.76 -5.76 14.84
C LYS A 221 15.37 -6.02 15.42
N LEU A 222 14.88 -7.26 15.33
CA LEU A 222 13.60 -7.65 15.94
C LEU A 222 13.65 -7.55 17.46
N VAL A 223 14.72 -8.05 18.10
CA VAL A 223 14.93 -7.94 19.54
C VAL A 223 14.91 -6.47 19.96
N LYS A 224 15.64 -5.59 19.28
CA LYS A 224 15.66 -4.15 19.58
C LYS A 224 14.28 -3.49 19.48
N LYS A 225 13.48 -3.86 18.47
CA LYS A 225 12.12 -3.33 18.30
C LYS A 225 11.17 -3.80 19.40
N LEU A 226 11.33 -5.04 19.84
CA LEU A 226 10.48 -5.67 20.83
C LEU A 226 10.99 -5.49 22.26
N GLU A 227 12.23 -5.02 22.45
CA GLU A 227 12.96 -4.94 23.72
C GLU A 227 12.11 -4.44 24.92
N PRO A 228 11.29 -3.38 24.81
CA PRO A 228 10.45 -2.92 25.92
C PRO A 228 9.42 -3.94 26.43
N TYR A 229 9.18 -5.00 25.65
CA TYR A 229 8.16 -6.01 25.88
C TYR A 229 8.73 -7.42 26.06
N LEU A 230 10.06 -7.58 25.97
CA LEU A 230 10.71 -8.88 26.05
C LEU A 230 11.18 -9.17 27.48
N ASP A 231 10.93 -10.39 27.92
CA ASP A 231 11.62 -10.94 29.06
C ASP A 231 13.09 -11.21 28.72
N LYS A 232 13.89 -11.34 29.77
CA LYS A 232 15.32 -11.59 29.65
C LYS A 232 15.61 -13.08 29.73
N ASP A 233 16.65 -13.50 29.02
CA ASP A 233 17.21 -14.85 29.16
C ASP A 233 18.09 -14.97 30.40
N ASP A 234 18.66 -16.16 30.61
CA ASP A 234 19.54 -16.48 31.74
C ASP A 234 20.81 -15.59 31.79
N ASN A 235 21.18 -14.97 30.66
CA ASN A 235 22.29 -14.03 30.57
C ASN A 235 21.84 -12.57 30.77
N ASN A 236 20.62 -12.36 31.25
CA ASN A 236 20.00 -11.05 31.46
C ASN A 236 19.87 -10.22 30.17
N LYS A 237 19.77 -10.88 28.99
CA LYS A 237 19.59 -10.23 27.69
C LYS A 237 18.15 -10.37 27.20
N PRO A 238 17.52 -9.31 26.65
CA PRO A 238 16.18 -9.40 26.07
C PRO A 238 16.12 -10.48 24.98
N ARG A 239 15.12 -11.37 25.07
CA ARG A 239 14.99 -12.51 24.15
C ARG A 239 13.55 -12.67 23.67
N ILE A 240 13.39 -12.97 22.39
CA ILE A 240 12.08 -13.34 21.84
C ILE A 240 11.79 -14.80 22.21
N PHE A 241 11.01 -14.97 23.27
CA PHE A 241 10.35 -16.23 23.59
C PHE A 241 9.21 -16.48 22.60
N VAL A 242 9.01 -17.74 22.23
CA VAL A 242 8.01 -18.13 21.25
C VAL A 242 6.97 -19.06 21.88
N PRO A 243 5.71 -19.02 21.40
CA PRO A 243 5.21 -18.18 20.32
C PRO A 243 5.09 -16.70 20.71
N ASP A 244 5.48 -15.80 19.81
CA ASP A 244 5.20 -14.36 19.95
C ASP A 244 4.10 -13.97 18.96
N VAL A 245 3.10 -13.22 19.45
CA VAL A 245 2.03 -12.68 18.61
C VAL A 245 1.94 -11.19 18.89
N SER A 246 2.31 -10.38 17.89
CA SER A 246 2.32 -8.93 17.99
C SER A 246 1.33 -8.32 16.99
N ILE A 247 0.45 -7.46 17.48
CA ILE A 247 -0.52 -6.73 16.68
C ILE A 247 0.01 -5.31 16.52
N VAL A 248 0.30 -4.92 15.28
CA VAL A 248 0.96 -3.66 14.93
C VAL A 248 0.00 -2.78 14.13
N LYS A 249 -0.11 -1.51 14.48
CA LYS A 249 -0.86 -0.48 13.73
C LYS A 249 0.06 0.71 13.47
N ASN A 250 0.36 0.97 12.20
CA ASN A 250 1.23 2.06 11.73
C ASN A 250 2.60 2.08 12.45
N GLY A 251 3.28 0.94 12.50
CA GLY A 251 4.57 0.76 13.19
C GLY A 251 4.48 0.71 14.71
N LYS A 252 3.32 0.99 15.32
CA LYS A 252 3.12 0.91 16.77
C LYS A 252 2.53 -0.44 17.16
N ILE A 253 3.16 -1.12 18.11
CA ILE A 253 2.60 -2.33 18.74
C ILE A 253 1.43 -1.90 19.62
N ILE A 254 0.21 -2.30 19.23
CA ILE A 254 -1.04 -1.98 19.96
C ILE A 254 -1.48 -3.13 20.87
N GLY A 255 -0.90 -4.32 20.70
CA GLY A 255 -1.18 -5.46 21.54
C GLY A 255 -0.20 -6.60 21.31
N ARG A 256 0.02 -7.41 22.34
CA ARG A 256 0.76 -8.67 22.25
C ARG A 256 0.00 -9.72 23.05
N TYR A 257 -0.01 -10.95 22.54
CA TYR A 257 -0.51 -12.06 23.33
C TYR A 257 0.35 -12.25 24.58
N LYS A 258 -0.28 -12.41 25.73
CA LYS A 258 0.39 -12.71 27.00
C LYS A 258 -0.15 -14.00 27.55
N GLU A 259 0.74 -14.95 27.73
CA GLU A 259 0.43 -16.22 28.38
C GLU A 259 0.13 -15.99 29.86
N GLU A 260 -0.85 -16.70 30.39
CA GLU A 260 -1.23 -16.64 31.80
C GLU A 260 -0.29 -17.53 32.62
N SER A 261 0.25 -17.03 33.73
CA SER A 261 1.02 -17.88 34.63
C SER A 261 0.11 -18.96 35.26
N THR A 262 0.64 -20.17 35.36
CA THR A 262 -0.03 -21.31 35.98
C THR A 262 0.50 -21.63 37.38
N GLY A 263 1.64 -21.03 37.76
CA GLY A 263 2.41 -21.42 38.94
C GLY A 263 3.08 -22.80 38.84
N ASP A 264 2.93 -23.50 37.70
CA ASP A 264 3.56 -24.79 37.42
C ASP A 264 4.49 -24.65 36.22
N ASP A 265 5.78 -24.56 36.51
CA ASP A 265 6.84 -24.40 35.51
C ASP A 265 6.98 -25.63 34.58
N ASN A 266 6.38 -26.77 34.93
CA ASN A 266 6.44 -28.01 34.16
C ASN A 266 5.15 -28.30 33.38
N ILE A 267 4.21 -27.34 33.32
CA ILE A 267 2.96 -27.55 32.61
C ILE A 267 3.22 -27.75 31.11
N THR A 268 2.56 -28.75 30.53
CA THR A 268 2.64 -28.98 29.08
C THR A 268 1.55 -28.19 28.34
N PRO A 269 1.74 -27.84 27.05
CA PRO A 269 0.71 -27.13 26.30
C PRO A 269 -0.66 -27.81 26.35
N ASP A 270 -0.71 -29.14 26.25
CA ASP A 270 -1.98 -29.87 26.27
C ASP A 270 -2.72 -29.80 27.61
N LYS A 271 -2.01 -29.62 28.73
CA LYS A 271 -2.61 -29.37 30.04
C LYS A 271 -2.90 -27.89 30.28
N TYR A 272 -2.07 -27.01 29.72
CA TYR A 272 -2.23 -25.57 29.85
C TYR A 272 -3.55 -25.09 29.26
N TRP A 273 -3.88 -25.53 28.04
CA TRP A 273 -5.04 -25.04 27.30
C TRP A 273 -6.36 -25.64 27.79
N THR A 274 -6.98 -24.99 28.77
CA THR A 274 -8.36 -25.24 29.21
C THR A 274 -9.35 -24.40 28.42
N GLY A 275 -10.64 -24.77 28.43
CA GLY A 275 -11.70 -23.99 27.77
C GLY A 275 -11.69 -22.51 28.18
N GLU A 276 -11.56 -22.22 29.47
CA GLU A 276 -11.52 -20.84 29.97
C GLU A 276 -10.28 -20.06 29.49
N ARG A 277 -9.10 -20.68 29.48
CA ARG A 277 -7.87 -20.03 28.97
C ARG A 277 -7.96 -19.77 27.48
N ILE A 278 -8.57 -20.69 26.74
CA ILE A 278 -8.83 -20.52 25.31
C ILE A 278 -9.75 -19.30 25.10
N GLU A 279 -10.85 -19.19 25.85
CA GLU A 279 -11.76 -18.04 25.77
C GLU A 279 -11.06 -16.72 26.08
N ARG A 280 -10.22 -16.68 27.13
CA ARG A 280 -9.45 -15.48 27.48
C ARG A 280 -8.39 -15.14 26.43
N ALA A 281 -7.70 -16.12 25.89
CA ALA A 281 -6.75 -15.91 24.79
C ALA A 281 -7.44 -15.36 23.54
N LEU A 282 -8.59 -15.92 23.15
CA LEU A 282 -9.39 -15.42 22.05
C LEU A 282 -9.88 -14.00 22.32
N SER A 283 -10.37 -13.70 23.52
CA SER A 283 -10.82 -12.36 23.91
C SER A 283 -9.69 -11.33 23.80
N GLN A 284 -8.50 -11.67 24.29
CA GLN A 284 -7.33 -10.81 24.23
C GLN A 284 -6.90 -10.53 22.77
N LEU A 285 -6.74 -11.60 21.98
CA LEU A 285 -6.34 -11.49 20.58
C LEU A 285 -7.34 -10.68 19.76
N ARG A 286 -8.64 -10.96 19.89
CA ARG A 286 -9.70 -10.24 19.18
C ARG A 286 -9.79 -8.79 19.61
N GLY A 287 -9.60 -8.50 20.90
CA GLY A 287 -9.56 -7.13 21.43
C GLY A 287 -8.49 -6.28 20.75
N PHE A 288 -7.30 -6.84 20.49
CA PHE A 288 -6.25 -6.15 19.75
C PHE A 288 -6.52 -6.12 18.24
N MET A 289 -6.93 -7.23 17.64
CA MET A 289 -7.17 -7.33 16.19
C MET A 289 -8.32 -6.43 15.72
N SER A 290 -9.37 -6.25 16.54
CA SER A 290 -10.49 -5.36 16.21
C SER A 290 -10.05 -3.91 15.98
N GLN A 291 -8.95 -3.49 16.61
CA GLN A 291 -8.38 -2.16 16.45
C GLN A 291 -7.57 -1.99 15.16
N LEU A 292 -7.32 -3.05 14.38
CA LEU A 292 -6.67 -2.92 13.06
C LEU A 292 -7.62 -2.40 11.98
N LYS A 293 -8.93 -2.40 12.25
CA LYS A 293 -9.97 -1.87 11.38
C LYS A 293 -9.94 -0.33 11.34
#